data_AF-A0A161XTE5-F1
#
_entry.id   AF-A0A161XTE5-F1
#
_cell.length_a   1.000
_cell.length_b   1.000
_cell.length_c   1.000
_cell.angle_alpha   90.00
_cell.angle_beta   90.00
_cell.angle_gamma   90.00
#
_symmetry.space_group_name_H-M   'P 1'
#
loop_
_entity.id
_entity.type
_entity.pdbx_description
1 polymer ?
#
loop_
_entity_poly.entity_id
_entity_poly.type
_entity_poly.pdbx_seq_one_letter_code
_entity_poly.pdbx_strand_id
1 'polypeptide(L)'
;MQPDPDEEEWVGSDEGVEIEIEKIGKNKRRIRAKIQVEASLQHVWDVLTDYEKLSDIVPGLAVNQLLEKRDKFARLFQIGEQNLAFGIKFNAKGIVDCFENDLESLPSGQRRDIEFNMIEGDFKLFQGKWSIEQRVGNQDHASHSQSPFSGYKP
;
A
#
# COMPACT_ATOMS: atom_id res chain seq x y z
N MET A 1 -12.66 -33.37 6.29
CA MET A 1 -13.30 -32.04 6.28
C MET A 1 -12.48 -31.21 5.29
N GLN A 2 -13.03 -30.93 4.11
CA GLN A 2 -12.39 -30.01 3.17
C GLN A 2 -12.75 -28.59 3.63
N PRO A 3 -11.81 -27.63 3.62
CA PRO A 3 -12.13 -26.24 3.94
C PRO A 3 -13.15 -25.70 2.92
N ASP A 4 -14.07 -24.86 3.40
CA ASP A 4 -15.14 -24.28 2.60
C ASP A 4 -14.55 -23.37 1.50
N PRO A 5 -14.98 -23.48 0.23
CA PRO A 5 -14.47 -22.64 -0.86
C PRO A 5 -14.73 -21.14 -0.71
N ASP A 6 -15.59 -20.74 0.23
CA ASP A 6 -16.03 -19.37 0.50
C ASP A 6 -15.57 -18.84 1.88
N GLU A 7 -14.64 -19.51 2.56
CA GLU A 7 -13.96 -18.95 3.73
C GLU A 7 -13.15 -17.71 3.32
N GLU A 8 -13.62 -16.52 3.72
CA GLU A 8 -12.84 -15.28 3.69
C GLU A 8 -11.59 -15.48 4.57
N GLU A 9 -10.40 -15.60 3.95
CA GLU A 9 -9.15 -15.62 4.69
C GLU A 9 -8.85 -14.21 5.21
N TRP A 10 -9.33 -13.92 6.43
CA TRP A 10 -8.90 -12.77 7.21
C TRP A 10 -7.44 -12.98 7.63
N VAL A 11 -6.51 -12.28 6.98
CA VAL A 11 -5.12 -12.23 7.40
C VAL A 11 -5.02 -11.04 8.36
N GLY A 12 -4.83 -11.34 9.64
CA GLY A 12 -5.02 -10.40 10.75
C GLY A 12 -4.22 -9.09 10.71
N SER A 13 -4.51 -8.21 11.67
CA SER A 13 -3.75 -6.98 11.88
C SER A 13 -2.44 -7.29 12.60
N ASP A 14 -1.31 -7.17 11.92
CA ASP A 14 0.01 -7.17 12.54
C ASP A 14 0.60 -5.76 12.44
N GLU A 15 1.16 -5.25 13.54
CA GLU A 15 1.88 -3.97 13.60
C GLU A 15 1.20 -2.74 12.94
N GLY A 16 -0.14 -2.63 12.99
CA GLY A 16 -0.86 -1.47 12.43
C GLY A 16 -1.07 -1.52 10.91
N VAL A 17 -0.85 -2.69 10.30
CA VAL A 17 -1.19 -2.98 8.90
C VAL A 17 -2.52 -3.71 8.83
N GLU A 18 -3.49 -3.17 8.09
CA GLU A 18 -4.75 -3.82 7.74
C GLU A 18 -4.57 -4.51 6.39
N ILE A 19 -4.84 -5.82 6.30
CA ILE A 19 -4.76 -6.59 5.04
C ILE A 19 -6.08 -7.33 4.80
N GLU A 20 -6.62 -7.21 3.59
CA GLU A 20 -7.81 -7.91 3.12
C GLU A 20 -7.45 -8.64 1.81
N ILE A 21 -7.75 -9.94 1.74
CA ILE A 21 -7.55 -10.75 0.53
C ILE A 21 -8.90 -11.32 0.10
N GLU A 22 -9.39 -10.86 -1.04
CA GLU A 22 -10.67 -11.26 -1.61
C GLU A 22 -10.44 -12.19 -2.81
N LYS A 23 -11.05 -13.38 -2.80
CA LYS A 23 -11.03 -14.32 -3.93
C LYS A 23 -12.13 -13.96 -4.92
N ILE A 24 -11.74 -13.36 -6.04
CA ILE A 24 -12.67 -12.83 -7.05
C ILE A 24 -12.79 -13.73 -8.31
N GLY A 25 -12.39 -15.00 -8.18
CA GLY A 25 -12.49 -16.00 -9.24
C GLY A 25 -11.37 -17.04 -9.19
N LYS A 26 -11.39 -17.97 -10.16
CA LYS A 26 -10.34 -18.98 -10.28
C LYS A 26 -9.00 -18.33 -10.61
N ASN A 27 -7.99 -18.55 -9.77
CA ASN A 27 -6.64 -17.97 -9.90
C ASN A 27 -6.64 -16.43 -9.97
N LYS A 28 -7.62 -15.78 -9.34
CA LYS A 28 -7.72 -14.32 -9.29
C LYS A 28 -8.01 -13.89 -7.85
N ARG A 29 -7.20 -12.96 -7.36
CA ARG A 29 -7.32 -12.38 -6.03
C ARG A 29 -7.29 -10.86 -6.15
N ARG A 30 -7.98 -10.19 -5.24
CA ARG A 30 -7.80 -8.76 -4.96
C ARG A 30 -7.20 -8.66 -3.57
N ILE A 31 -6.14 -7.88 -3.45
CA ILE A 31 -5.49 -7.60 -2.18
C ILE A 31 -5.69 -6.12 -1.90
N ARG A 32 -6.17 -5.79 -0.71
CA ARG A 32 -6.17 -4.43 -0.17
C ARG A 32 -5.29 -4.44 1.06
N ALA A 33 -4.36 -3.51 1.13
CA ALA A 33 -3.53 -3.31 2.31
C ALA A 33 -3.51 -1.83 2.65
N LYS A 34 -3.48 -1.52 3.95
CA LYS A 34 -3.45 -0.16 4.45
C LYS A 34 -2.59 -0.08 5.70
N ILE A 35 -1.82 0.99 5.81
CA ILE A 35 -0.95 1.27 6.94
C ILE A 35 -0.97 2.78 7.22
N GLN A 36 -0.77 3.16 8.48
CA GLN A 36 -0.52 4.55 8.85
C GLN A 36 0.98 4.83 8.83
N VAL A 37 1.37 5.95 8.22
CA VAL A 37 2.78 6.35 8.11
C VAL A 37 2.93 7.73 8.75
N GLU A 38 3.89 7.89 9.65
CA GLU A 38 4.23 9.18 10.27
C GLU A 38 5.08 10.05 9.33
N ALA A 39 4.52 10.37 8.16
CA ALA A 39 5.15 11.23 7.16
C ALA A 39 4.09 12.05 6.41
N SER A 40 4.50 13.17 5.82
CA SER A 40 3.59 13.92 4.96
C SER A 40 3.31 13.16 3.65
N LEU A 41 2.17 13.46 3.02
CA LEU A 41 1.81 12.93 1.70
C LEU A 41 2.94 13.14 0.70
N GLN A 42 3.57 14.33 0.72
CA GLN A 42 4.66 14.65 -0.21
C GLN A 42 5.89 13.75 0.02
N HIS A 43 6.30 13.51 1.26
CA HIS A 43 7.44 12.62 1.52
C HIS A 43 7.17 11.18 1.07
N VAL A 44 5.99 10.65 1.36
CA VAL A 44 5.62 9.30 0.91
C VAL A 44 5.56 9.27 -0.63
N TRP A 45 5.00 10.31 -1.25
CA TRP A 45 4.94 10.43 -2.71
C TRP A 45 6.34 10.43 -3.34
N ASP A 46 7.26 11.23 -2.82
CA ASP A 46 8.64 11.33 -3.33
C ASP A 46 9.34 9.97 -3.24
N VAL A 47 9.13 9.24 -2.15
CA VAL A 47 9.67 7.89 -1.95
C VAL A 47 9.07 6.87 -2.94
N LEU A 48 7.75 6.87 -3.13
CA LEU A 48 7.08 5.90 -4.01
C LEU A 48 7.26 6.20 -5.50
N THR A 49 7.65 7.43 -5.86
CA THR A 49 7.91 7.86 -7.25
C THR A 49 9.40 8.01 -7.58
N ASP A 50 10.30 7.87 -6.61
CA ASP A 50 11.73 7.63 -6.84
C ASP A 50 11.95 6.20 -7.34
N TYR A 51 11.47 5.94 -8.56
CA TYR A 51 11.45 4.61 -9.14
C TYR A 51 12.84 3.98 -9.19
N GLU A 52 13.90 4.74 -9.44
CA GLU A 52 15.25 4.18 -9.49
C GLU A 52 15.73 3.63 -8.14
N LYS A 53 15.16 4.08 -7.02
CA LYS A 53 15.47 3.59 -5.67
C LYS A 53 14.37 2.74 -5.03
N LEU A 54 13.25 2.53 -5.73
CA LEU A 54 12.07 1.86 -5.15
C LEU A 54 12.37 0.42 -4.68
N SER A 55 13.26 -0.30 -5.37
CA SER A 55 13.67 -1.65 -4.96
C SER A 55 14.48 -1.69 -3.66
N ASP A 56 15.07 -0.57 -3.22
CA ASP A 56 15.87 -0.52 -2.00
C ASP A 56 14.99 -0.56 -0.74
N ILE A 57 13.70 -0.22 -0.89
CA ILE A 57 12.75 -0.05 0.22
C ILE A 57 11.56 -1.00 0.16
N VAL A 58 11.16 -1.49 -1.02
CA VAL A 58 10.00 -2.38 -1.17
C VAL A 58 10.45 -3.84 -1.00
N PRO A 59 10.06 -4.52 0.09
CA PRO A 59 10.46 -5.90 0.31
C PRO A 59 9.95 -6.82 -0.82
N GLY A 60 10.82 -7.69 -1.30
CA GLY A 60 10.50 -8.62 -2.38
C GLY A 60 10.47 -7.99 -3.77
N LEU A 61 10.78 -6.70 -3.94
CA LEU A 61 11.04 -6.10 -5.26
C LEU A 61 12.54 -6.13 -5.54
N ALA A 62 13.02 -7.20 -6.19
CA ALA A 62 14.43 -7.43 -6.43
C ALA A 62 15.03 -6.50 -7.50
N VAL A 63 14.25 -6.12 -8.52
CA VAL A 63 14.66 -5.18 -9.57
C VAL A 63 13.53 -4.19 -9.82
N ASN A 64 13.87 -2.90 -9.91
CA ASN A 64 12.99 -1.86 -10.43
C ASN A 64 13.77 -0.91 -11.35
N GLN A 65 13.71 -1.15 -12.65
CA GLN A 65 14.42 -0.37 -13.65
C GLN A 65 13.46 0.56 -14.38
N LEU A 66 13.75 1.86 -14.37
CA LEU A 66 13.03 2.85 -15.15
C LEU A 66 13.36 2.70 -16.65
N LEU A 67 12.36 2.36 -17.46
CA LEU A 67 12.49 2.20 -18.92
C LEU A 67 12.09 3.48 -19.66
N GLU A 68 11.08 4.18 -19.16
CA GLU A 68 10.57 5.41 -19.76
C GLU A 68 10.02 6.33 -18.66
N LYS A 69 10.26 7.63 -18.77
CA LYS A 69 9.65 8.65 -17.92
C LYS A 69 9.08 9.76 -18.79
N ARG A 70 7.83 10.12 -18.52
CA ARG A 70 7.12 11.28 -19.10
C ARG A 70 6.43 12.04 -17.97
N ASP A 71 5.77 13.14 -18.33
CA ASP A 71 4.90 13.82 -17.37
C ASP A 71 3.82 12.85 -16.88
N LYS A 72 3.73 12.71 -15.56
CA LYS A 72 2.79 11.83 -14.85
C LYS A 72 2.79 10.36 -15.27
N PHE A 73 3.86 9.89 -15.88
CA PHE A 73 3.95 8.53 -16.39
C PHE A 73 5.35 7.96 -16.22
N ALA A 74 5.42 6.69 -15.82
CA ALA A 74 6.64 5.90 -15.89
C ALA A 74 6.36 4.50 -16.39
N ARG A 75 7.29 3.95 -17.17
CA ARG A 75 7.34 2.53 -17.51
C ARG A 75 8.50 1.88 -16.80
N LEU A 76 8.23 0.80 -16.08
CA LEU A 76 9.19 0.11 -15.22
C LEU A 76 9.35 -1.34 -15.66
N PHE A 77 10.57 -1.84 -15.66
CA PHE A 77 10.84 -3.28 -15.64
C PHE A 77 11.03 -3.71 -14.20
N GLN A 78 10.24 -4.70 -13.76
CA GLN A 78 10.22 -5.18 -12.39
C GLN A 78 10.49 -6.68 -12.31
N ILE A 79 11.21 -7.07 -11.27
CA ILE A 79 11.33 -8.47 -10.84
C ILE A 79 10.95 -8.53 -9.36
N GLY A 80 9.87 -9.24 -9.05
CA GLY A 80 9.50 -9.61 -7.69
C GLY A 80 10.13 -10.96 -7.31
N GLU A 81 10.67 -11.07 -6.10
CA GLU A 81 11.20 -12.30 -5.51
C GLU A 81 10.54 -12.58 -4.16
N GLN A 82 10.03 -13.80 -4.00
CA GLN A 82 9.43 -14.30 -2.75
C GLN A 82 10.04 -15.66 -2.41
N ASN A 83 10.47 -15.83 -1.16
CA ASN A 83 10.86 -17.13 -0.63
C ASN A 83 9.60 -17.86 -0.17
N LEU A 84 9.26 -18.96 -0.82
CA LEU A 84 8.19 -19.86 -0.43
C LEU A 84 8.71 -20.94 0.53
N ALA A 85 7.79 -21.74 1.07
CA ALA A 85 8.11 -22.86 1.93
C ALA A 85 9.08 -23.85 1.25
N PHE A 86 9.86 -24.57 2.06
CA PHE A 86 10.84 -25.57 1.61
C PHE A 86 12.00 -24.99 0.76
N GLY A 87 12.27 -23.69 0.87
CA GLY A 87 13.39 -23.06 0.16
C GLY A 87 13.14 -22.82 -1.33
N ILE A 88 11.88 -22.92 -1.77
CA ILE A 88 11.50 -22.61 -3.16
C ILE A 88 11.51 -21.10 -3.34
N LYS A 89 12.28 -20.61 -4.33
CA LYS A 89 12.24 -19.20 -4.74
C LYS A 89 11.23 -19.01 -5.85
N PHE A 90 10.31 -18.07 -5.66
CA PHE A 90 9.40 -17.62 -6.70
C PHE A 90 9.87 -16.26 -7.21
N ASN A 91 10.10 -16.18 -8.52
CA ASN A 91 10.43 -14.94 -9.22
C ASN A 91 9.32 -14.64 -10.23
N ALA A 92 8.83 -13.41 -10.25
CA ALA A 92 7.92 -12.93 -11.28
C ALA A 92 8.46 -11.65 -11.92
N LYS A 93 8.48 -11.60 -13.24
CA LYS A 93 8.89 -10.42 -14.01
C LYS A 93 7.71 -9.74 -14.69
N GLY A 94 7.81 -8.43 -14.88
CA GLY A 94 6.85 -7.68 -15.68
C GLY A 94 7.34 -6.30 -16.09
N ILE A 95 6.79 -5.80 -17.19
CA ILE A 95 6.82 -4.40 -17.57
C ILE A 95 5.52 -3.76 -17.09
N VAL A 96 5.64 -2.73 -16.26
CA VAL A 96 4.53 -2.06 -15.58
C VAL A 96 4.49 -0.59 -15.99
N ASP A 97 3.33 -0.15 -16.44
CA ASP A 97 3.02 1.26 -16.65
C ASP A 97 2.43 1.84 -15.37
N CYS A 98 3.01 2.94 -14.89
CA CYS A 98 2.56 3.70 -13.73
C CYS A 98 2.05 5.08 -14.19
N PHE A 99 0.91 5.49 -13.66
CA PHE A 99 0.26 6.77 -13.92
C PHE A 99 0.13 7.53 -12.61
N GLU A 100 0.76 8.70 -12.56
CA GLU A 100 0.84 9.56 -11.37
C GLU A 100 -0.27 10.61 -11.41
N ASN A 101 -1.33 10.40 -10.64
CA ASN A 101 -2.46 11.31 -10.62
C ASN A 101 -2.12 12.64 -9.92
N ASP A 102 -2.88 13.67 -10.23
CA ASP A 102 -2.78 14.97 -9.54
C ASP A 102 -3.23 14.88 -8.08
N LEU A 103 -2.78 15.84 -7.27
CA LEU A 103 -3.22 15.99 -5.90
C LEU A 103 -4.72 16.35 -5.86
N GLU A 104 -5.51 15.50 -5.23
CA GLU A 104 -6.94 15.67 -5.02
C GLU A 104 -7.18 16.30 -3.63
N SER A 105 -8.01 17.35 -3.59
CA SER A 105 -8.51 17.91 -2.33
C SER A 105 -9.76 17.14 -1.88
N LEU A 106 -9.75 16.62 -0.66
CA LEU A 106 -10.87 15.94 -0.04
C LEU A 106 -11.45 16.78 1.11
N PRO A 107 -12.73 16.61 1.49
CA PRO A 107 -13.28 17.29 2.66
C PRO A 107 -12.50 17.02 3.96
N SER A 108 -11.86 15.86 4.06
CA SER A 108 -11.11 15.39 5.24
C SER A 108 -9.59 15.48 5.07
N GLY A 109 -9.08 16.04 3.97
CA GLY A 109 -7.64 16.03 3.70
C GLY A 109 -7.27 16.14 2.23
N GLN A 110 -6.20 15.45 1.87
CA GLN A 110 -5.71 15.39 0.50
C GLN A 110 -5.37 13.95 0.15
N ARG A 111 -5.48 13.64 -1.14
CA ARG A 111 -5.17 12.33 -1.69
C ARG A 111 -4.33 12.46 -2.95
N ARG A 112 -3.44 11.51 -3.17
CA ARG A 112 -2.78 11.34 -4.46
C ARG A 112 -2.59 9.86 -4.75
N ASP A 113 -2.74 9.49 -6.01
CA ASP A 113 -2.75 8.10 -6.44
C ASP A 113 -1.68 7.81 -7.50
N ILE A 114 -1.12 6.61 -7.45
CA ILE A 114 -0.33 6.00 -8.52
C ILE A 114 -1.09 4.78 -9.01
N GLU A 115 -1.66 4.84 -10.20
CA GLU A 115 -2.29 3.68 -10.84
C GLU A 115 -1.23 2.89 -11.60
N PHE A 116 -1.26 1.56 -11.53
CA PHE A 116 -0.32 0.72 -12.24
C PHE A 116 -0.99 -0.41 -13.00
N ASN A 117 -0.46 -0.72 -14.18
CA ASN A 117 -0.93 -1.79 -15.04
C ASN A 117 0.27 -2.51 -15.66
N MET A 118 0.36 -3.82 -15.45
CA MET A 118 1.35 -4.64 -16.13
C MET A 118 0.92 -4.87 -17.58
N ILE A 119 1.79 -4.49 -18.50
CA ILE A 119 1.54 -4.59 -19.94
C ILE A 119 2.21 -5.81 -20.59
N GLU A 120 3.22 -6.36 -19.92
CA GLU A 120 3.93 -7.59 -20.32
C GLU A 120 4.47 -8.27 -19.06
N GLY A 121 4.42 -9.60 -18.96
CA GLY A 121 4.99 -10.29 -17.80
C GLY A 121 4.39 -11.65 -17.50
N ASP A 122 4.74 -12.20 -16.34
CA ASP A 122 4.39 -13.58 -15.94
C ASP A 122 2.92 -13.73 -15.48
N PHE A 123 2.26 -12.64 -15.12
CA PHE A 123 0.83 -12.65 -14.77
C PHE A 123 -0.07 -12.31 -15.97
N LYS A 124 -1.26 -12.93 -16.01
CA LYS A 124 -2.28 -12.55 -17.01
C LYS A 124 -2.92 -11.18 -16.73
N LEU A 125 -2.97 -10.81 -15.46
CA LEU A 125 -3.53 -9.56 -14.98
C LEU A 125 -2.80 -9.17 -13.71
N PHE A 126 -2.11 -8.04 -13.74
CA PHE A 126 -1.54 -7.42 -12.56
C PHE A 126 -1.72 -5.91 -12.69
N GLN A 127 -2.63 -5.39 -11.89
CA GLN A 127 -3.01 -3.98 -11.92
C GLN A 127 -3.52 -3.56 -10.54
N GLY A 128 -3.44 -2.28 -10.26
CA GLY A 128 -3.89 -1.73 -9.00
C GLY A 128 -3.59 -0.26 -8.87
N LYS A 129 -3.64 0.21 -7.63
CA LYS A 129 -3.38 1.60 -7.29
C LYS A 129 -2.73 1.69 -5.92
N TRP A 130 -1.73 2.56 -5.81
CA TRP A 130 -1.23 3.05 -4.52
C TRP A 130 -1.90 4.38 -4.23
N SER A 131 -2.47 4.51 -3.04
CA SER A 131 -3.26 5.67 -2.64
C SER A 131 -2.67 6.26 -1.37
N ILE A 132 -2.20 7.49 -1.44
CA ILE A 132 -1.65 8.21 -0.29
C ILE A 132 -2.70 9.23 0.14
N GLU A 133 -3.20 9.08 1.36
CA GLU A 133 -4.17 9.99 1.95
C GLU A 133 -3.56 10.66 3.18
N GLN A 134 -3.53 11.99 3.20
CA GLN A 134 -3.17 12.75 4.38
C GLN A 134 -4.42 13.42 4.92
N ARG A 135 -4.81 13.04 6.14
CA ARG A 135 -5.96 13.63 6.83
C ARG A 135 -5.57 14.95 7.45
N VAL A 136 -6.47 15.92 7.41
CA VAL A 136 -6.36 17.09 8.29
C VAL A 136 -6.57 16.58 9.71
N GLY A 137 -5.59 16.82 10.59
CA GLY A 137 -5.69 16.39 11.97
C GLY A 137 -6.95 16.97 12.62
N ASN A 138 -7.80 16.13 13.20
CA ASN A 138 -8.51 16.58 14.36
C ASN A 138 -7.41 16.92 15.36
N GLN A 139 -7.25 18.20 15.71
CA GLN A 139 -6.77 18.49 17.04
C GLN A 139 -7.78 17.83 17.96
N ASP A 140 -7.43 16.66 18.50
CA ASP A 140 -8.07 16.19 19.71
C ASP A 140 -7.87 17.33 20.70
N HIS A 141 -8.89 18.16 20.87
CA HIS A 141 -9.07 18.92 22.07
C HIS A 141 -9.06 17.88 23.18
N ALA A 142 -7.87 17.62 23.73
CA ALA A 142 -7.71 17.02 25.02
C ALA A 142 -8.48 17.94 25.97
N SER A 143 -9.77 17.63 26.17
CA SER A 143 -10.50 17.97 27.37
C SER A 143 -9.80 17.22 28.50
N HIS A 144 -8.64 17.74 28.90
CA HIS A 144 -8.15 17.61 30.25
C HIS A 144 -9.21 18.23 31.15
N SER A 145 -10.23 17.46 31.52
CA SER A 145 -10.99 17.73 32.71
C SER A 145 -10.09 17.40 33.90
N GLN A 146 -9.15 18.29 34.20
CA GLN A 146 -8.70 18.40 35.58
C GLN A 146 -9.81 19.13 36.34
N SER A 147 -10.54 18.38 37.15
CA SER A 147 -11.28 18.95 38.28
C SER A 147 -10.61 18.50 39.57
N PRO A 148 -10.41 19.43 40.52
CA PRO A 148 -9.41 19.33 41.58
C PRO A 148 -9.84 18.41 42.71
N PHE A 149 -8.84 17.80 43.35
CA PHE A 149 -8.95 17.24 44.69
C PHE A 149 -9.56 18.28 45.65
N SER A 150 -10.63 17.90 46.34
CA SER A 150 -11.04 18.50 47.61
C SER A 150 -11.37 17.38 48.58
N GLY A 151 -10.42 17.07 49.47
CA GLY A 151 -10.75 16.41 50.72
C GLY A 151 -11.44 17.40 51.64
N TYR A 152 -12.48 16.98 52.35
CA TYR A 152 -12.50 16.90 53.82
C TYR A 152 -13.81 16.25 54.31
N LYS A 153 -13.65 15.49 55.40
CA LYS A 153 -14.64 14.79 56.23
C LYS A 153 -15.63 15.73 56.94
N PRO A 154 -16.80 15.23 57.40
CA PRO A 154 -16.88 14.59 58.74
C PRO A 154 -16.90 13.05 58.73
#